data_AF-W6Z502-F1
#
_entry.id   AF-W6Z502-F1
#
_cell.length_a   1.000
_cell.length_b   1.000
_cell.length_c   1.000
_cell.angle_alpha   90.00
_cell.angle_beta   90.00
_cell.angle_gamma   90.00
#
_symmetry.space_group_name_H-M   'P 1'
#
loop_
_entity.id
_entity.type
_entity.pdbx_description
1 polymer ?
#
loop_
_entity_poly.entity_id
_entity_poly.type
_entity_poly.pdbx_seq_one_letter_code
_entity_poly.pdbx_strand_id
1 'polypeptide(L)'
;MVHAPLTIDKGYTITPLNSPPVPLVSPSKNPPSPSTKSPRHPVNQHWVQAQQRKIFIQHLKQWSMGHDSSAHFQGKLSLLPPDPRRREDLDLGKSVQCVLTDSSFKDCRKKIVVRLFSPQMGKRKSKRSSMIRPTQRGDMDPFENREVFTEWEEGTCPFTFAEDDMAQPTSQVKSISPSNYYKLVVRCGSGWLSAREYLNNLYFTRLAIKNTSPSAKTVSDNAERAFRTHSPALSPQPASEDTVDIQPLFHPFLRLPQELQEMILMTAAGLSRNYDLSSAEISYRLPSKHVKSPISLSTLLRISPTITNTMQPYILHRTTFHFGLTGTTNFLWQLGPTNRSNIRRLAFHFGRGALLHCVRWLVPDPIFDLLQPPVRKDLGGLPYFWRCQLRTLAKELHLAELIIGIQTMPDADIAMVTRIMKESFGSVEKISFVDDFLDGTTKLLDSADPRLEGVGKGSWRDMTSGYVERYKRQVGWHNYHFGLEVAGMTEEELDKKMDGECEFFDS
;
A
#
# COMPACT_ATOMS: atom_id res chain seq x y z
N MET A 1 16.53 0.69 -55.45
CA MET A 1 15.11 0.36 -55.69
C MET A 1 14.29 1.32 -54.82
N VAL A 2 14.05 2.57 -55.21
CA VAL A 2 13.23 3.14 -56.29
C VAL A 2 11.71 3.04 -56.02
N HIS A 3 11.14 4.23 -55.81
CA HIS A 3 9.75 4.72 -55.84
C HIS A 3 8.78 4.53 -54.66
N ALA A 4 8.52 5.67 -54.00
CA ALA A 4 7.29 6.07 -53.30
C ALA A 4 6.19 6.52 -54.33
N PRO A 5 5.16 7.32 -53.97
CA PRO A 5 3.88 7.08 -53.26
C PRO A 5 2.66 7.47 -54.16
N LEU A 6 1.49 7.87 -53.57
CA LEU A 6 0.25 8.49 -54.15
C LEU A 6 -0.94 7.49 -54.32
N THR A 7 -2.25 7.80 -54.20
CA THR A 7 -3.05 9.05 -54.13
C THR A 7 -4.50 8.77 -53.68
N ILE A 8 -5.19 9.87 -53.34
CA ILE A 8 -6.62 10.14 -53.07
C ILE A 8 -7.56 9.77 -54.25
N ASP A 9 -8.84 9.41 -54.00
CA ASP A 9 -9.96 10.04 -54.74
C ASP A 9 -11.37 9.97 -54.10
N LYS A 10 -12.19 10.96 -54.45
CA LYS A 10 -13.55 11.28 -53.98
C LYS A 10 -14.62 10.85 -55.00
N GLY A 11 -15.80 10.47 -54.47
CA GLY A 11 -17.13 10.97 -54.87
C GLY A 11 -17.82 10.37 -56.10
N TYR A 12 -19.13 10.09 -55.97
CA TYR A 12 -20.15 10.37 -57.00
C TYR A 12 -21.53 10.53 -56.36
N THR A 13 -22.28 11.52 -56.85
CA THR A 13 -23.67 11.88 -56.56
C THR A 13 -24.44 11.86 -57.87
N ILE A 14 -25.63 11.24 -57.95
CA ILE A 14 -26.64 11.49 -59.00
C ILE A 14 -28.06 11.32 -58.42
N THR A 15 -28.89 12.36 -58.59
CA THR A 15 -30.39 12.39 -58.55
C THR A 15 -30.90 12.44 -60.01
N PRO A 16 -32.21 12.25 -60.42
CA PRO A 16 -33.38 13.03 -59.94
C PRO A 16 -34.84 12.45 -60.10
N LEU A 17 -35.81 13.20 -59.52
CA LEU A 17 -37.21 13.54 -59.90
C LEU A 17 -38.30 12.51 -60.34
N ASN A 18 -39.48 12.53 -59.66
CA ASN A 18 -40.75 13.11 -60.18
C ASN A 18 -41.97 12.92 -59.24
N SER A 19 -42.80 13.96 -59.13
CA SER A 19 -44.11 14.09 -58.42
C SER A 19 -45.31 13.99 -59.40
N PRO A 20 -46.60 13.83 -58.98
CA PRO A 20 -47.51 14.97 -58.63
C PRO A 20 -48.69 14.58 -57.66
N PRO A 21 -49.87 15.27 -57.58
CA PRO A 21 -50.19 16.43 -56.73
C PRO A 21 -51.42 16.26 -55.77
N VAL A 22 -51.76 17.34 -55.06
CA VAL A 22 -52.72 17.59 -53.94
C VAL A 22 -54.22 17.53 -54.36
N PRO A 23 -55.19 17.37 -53.41
CA PRO A 23 -56.09 18.51 -53.13
C PRO A 23 -56.43 18.76 -51.64
N LEU A 24 -56.72 20.04 -51.39
CA LEU A 24 -57.08 20.73 -50.14
C LEU A 24 -58.58 20.56 -49.82
N VAL A 25 -58.97 20.30 -48.56
CA VAL A 25 -60.34 20.57 -48.05
C VAL A 25 -60.25 21.07 -46.59
N SER A 26 -60.96 22.15 -46.29
CA SER A 26 -61.05 22.83 -44.99
C SER A 26 -62.49 22.73 -44.40
N PRO A 27 -62.86 23.41 -43.29
CA PRO A 27 -63.11 22.85 -41.95
C PRO A 27 -64.60 22.82 -41.51
N SER A 28 -64.98 22.03 -40.50
CA SER A 28 -66.24 22.26 -39.74
C SER A 28 -66.41 21.41 -38.45
N LYS A 29 -66.57 22.12 -37.33
CA LYS A 29 -67.47 21.94 -36.16
C LYS A 29 -67.36 20.70 -35.21
N ASN A 30 -67.20 21.02 -33.91
CA ASN A 30 -67.33 20.21 -32.65
C ASN A 30 -68.62 19.33 -32.59
N PRO A 31 -68.86 18.38 -31.62
CA PRO A 31 -68.19 17.98 -30.34
C PRO A 31 -68.12 16.41 -30.19
N PRO A 32 -67.97 15.69 -29.03
CA PRO A 32 -67.80 16.05 -27.62
C PRO A 32 -66.54 15.46 -26.93
N SER A 33 -66.25 15.95 -25.73
CA SER A 33 -65.18 15.49 -24.84
C SER A 33 -65.33 14.01 -24.43
N PRO A 34 -64.29 13.18 -24.59
CA PRO A 34 -64.20 11.91 -23.89
C PRO A 34 -63.10 11.97 -22.81
N SER A 35 -63.55 11.91 -21.55
CA SER A 35 -62.90 11.20 -20.43
C SER A 35 -61.40 10.88 -20.61
N THR A 36 -60.53 11.65 -19.95
CA THR A 36 -59.13 11.30 -19.71
C THR A 36 -59.02 10.07 -18.80
N LYS A 37 -59.12 8.88 -19.38
CA LYS A 37 -58.54 7.65 -18.81
C LYS A 37 -57.75 6.96 -19.91
N SER A 38 -56.50 7.38 -20.06
CA SER A 38 -55.50 6.66 -20.85
C SER A 38 -55.34 5.24 -20.29
N PRO A 39 -55.34 4.18 -21.13
CA PRO A 39 -55.08 2.82 -20.69
C PRO A 39 -53.65 2.73 -20.18
N ARG A 40 -53.44 2.24 -18.95
CA ARG A 40 -52.10 2.00 -18.38
C ARG A 40 -51.48 0.80 -19.09
N HIS A 41 -50.54 1.05 -20.00
CA HIS A 41 -49.80 0.00 -20.70
C HIS A 41 -48.91 -0.79 -19.71
N PRO A 42 -49.05 -2.12 -19.57
CA PRO A 42 -48.30 -2.92 -18.60
C PRO A 42 -46.79 -2.94 -18.88
N VAL A 43 -46.37 -2.81 -20.14
CA VAL A 43 -44.96 -2.75 -20.55
C VAL A 43 -44.22 -1.55 -19.93
N ASN A 44 -44.89 -0.40 -19.78
CA ASN A 44 -44.29 0.78 -19.16
C ASN A 44 -44.11 0.60 -17.65
N GLN A 45 -44.91 -0.25 -17.00
CA GLN A 45 -44.81 -0.47 -15.55
C GLN A 45 -43.59 -1.32 -15.19
N HIS A 46 -43.33 -2.39 -15.94
CA HIS A 46 -42.14 -3.22 -15.74
C HIS A 46 -40.85 -2.42 -15.96
N TRP A 47 -40.82 -1.55 -16.97
CA TRP A 47 -39.67 -0.68 -17.24
C TRP A 47 -39.42 0.32 -16.10
N VAL A 48 -40.48 0.96 -15.59
CA VAL A 48 -40.38 1.89 -14.44
C VAL A 48 -39.89 1.16 -13.19
N GLN A 49 -40.40 -0.05 -12.91
CA GLN A 49 -39.97 -0.85 -11.76
C GLN A 49 -38.49 -1.27 -11.87
N ALA A 50 -38.05 -1.71 -13.05
CA ALA A 50 -36.65 -2.06 -13.29
C ALA A 50 -35.72 -0.85 -13.08
N GLN A 51 -36.14 0.33 -13.53
CA GLN A 51 -35.37 1.56 -13.34
C GLN A 51 -35.31 1.98 -11.86
N GLN A 52 -36.42 1.89 -11.12
CA GLN A 52 -36.46 2.15 -9.68
C GLN A 52 -35.56 1.18 -8.90
N ARG A 53 -35.58 -0.12 -9.24
CA ARG A 53 -34.68 -1.13 -8.67
C ARG A 53 -33.22 -0.77 -8.89
N LYS A 54 -32.84 -0.44 -10.13
CA LYS A 54 -31.46 -0.07 -10.48
C LYS A 54 -30.96 1.14 -9.68
N ILE A 55 -31.79 2.17 -9.57
CA ILE A 55 -31.48 3.38 -8.78
C ILE A 55 -31.34 3.04 -7.29
N PHE A 56 -32.26 2.25 -6.74
CA PHE A 56 -32.22 1.87 -5.33
C PHE A 56 -30.99 1.00 -5.00
N ILE A 57 -30.63 0.05 -5.87
CA ILE A 57 -29.38 -0.74 -5.76
C ILE A 57 -28.16 0.17 -5.81
N GLN A 58 -28.15 1.19 -6.66
CA GLN A 58 -27.06 2.16 -6.70
C GLN A 58 -26.92 2.92 -5.38
N HIS A 59 -28.04 3.35 -4.77
CA HIS A 59 -28.03 3.95 -3.44
C HIS A 59 -27.55 2.98 -2.36
N LEU A 60 -27.97 1.70 -2.42
CA LEU A 60 -27.48 0.66 -1.49
C LEU A 60 -25.98 0.38 -1.67
N LYS A 61 -25.44 0.40 -2.89
CA LYS A 61 -24.00 0.29 -3.16
C LYS A 61 -23.24 1.47 -2.57
N GLN A 62 -23.75 2.69 -2.76
CA GLN A 62 -23.14 3.88 -2.14
C GLN A 62 -23.17 3.82 -0.62
N TRP A 63 -24.25 3.30 -0.04
CA TRP A 63 -24.35 3.00 1.38
C TRP A 63 -23.30 1.96 1.81
N SER A 64 -23.23 0.80 1.15
CA SER A 64 -22.32 -0.28 1.56
C SER A 64 -20.84 0.09 1.47
N MET A 65 -20.48 1.06 0.64
CA MET A 65 -19.10 1.59 0.52
C MET A 65 -18.73 2.66 1.56
N GLY A 66 -19.71 3.29 2.21
CA GLY A 66 -19.48 4.51 3.01
C GLY A 66 -20.10 4.52 4.42
N HIS A 67 -20.68 3.40 4.85
CA HIS A 67 -21.50 3.35 6.06
C HIS A 67 -20.78 2.78 7.30
N ASP A 68 -21.38 3.02 8.46
CA ASP A 68 -21.12 2.32 9.72
C ASP A 68 -21.70 0.89 9.69
N SER A 69 -21.21 0.05 8.77
CA SER A 69 -21.52 -1.39 8.74
C SER A 69 -20.87 -2.09 9.93
N SER A 70 -21.52 -3.12 10.49
CA SER A 70 -20.92 -3.94 11.55
C SER A 70 -19.50 -4.41 11.18
N ALA A 71 -18.52 -4.21 12.07
CA ALA A 71 -17.15 -4.69 11.91
C ALA A 71 -17.03 -6.23 11.99
N HIS A 72 -18.10 -6.90 12.43
CA HIS A 72 -18.10 -8.33 12.69
C HIS A 72 -18.91 -9.12 11.64
N PHE A 73 -19.75 -8.44 10.85
CA PHE A 73 -20.64 -9.09 9.88
C PHE A 73 -20.14 -8.93 8.45
N GLN A 74 -20.04 -10.05 7.73
CA GLN A 74 -19.81 -10.09 6.29
C GLN A 74 -20.96 -10.84 5.62
N GLY A 75 -21.53 -10.29 4.55
CA GLY A 75 -22.68 -10.87 3.91
C GLY A 75 -23.13 -10.16 2.64
N LYS A 76 -24.37 -10.45 2.23
CA LYS A 76 -25.02 -9.87 1.05
C LYS A 76 -26.41 -9.41 1.39
N LEU A 77 -26.79 -8.24 0.89
CA LEU A 77 -28.15 -7.72 0.94
C LEU A 77 -28.72 -7.72 -0.48
N SER A 78 -29.77 -8.51 -0.69
CA SER A 78 -30.41 -8.64 -1.99
C SER A 78 -31.84 -8.14 -1.92
N LEU A 79 -32.32 -7.46 -2.96
CA LEU A 79 -33.74 -7.15 -3.11
C LEU A 79 -34.52 -8.45 -3.38
N LEU A 80 -35.74 -8.56 -2.85
CA LEU A 80 -36.63 -9.66 -3.23
C LEU A 80 -37.03 -9.51 -4.71
N PRO A 81 -37.21 -10.62 -5.45
CA PRO A 81 -37.76 -10.57 -6.81
C PRO A 81 -39.11 -9.83 -6.82
N PRO A 82 -39.40 -9.03 -7.87
CA PRO A 82 -40.63 -8.26 -7.93
C PRO A 82 -41.84 -9.20 -7.91
N ASP A 83 -42.75 -8.99 -6.95
CA ASP A 83 -44.02 -9.71 -6.92
C ASP A 83 -44.97 -9.12 -7.99
N PRO A 84 -45.40 -9.90 -9.01
CA PRO A 84 -46.27 -9.40 -10.07
C PRO A 84 -47.65 -8.92 -9.56
N ARG A 85 -48.02 -9.25 -8.32
CA ARG A 85 -49.31 -8.86 -7.71
C ARG A 85 -49.19 -7.63 -6.81
N ARG A 86 -47.99 -7.17 -6.46
CA ARG A 86 -47.77 -6.06 -5.53
C ARG A 86 -46.93 -4.98 -6.19
N ARG A 87 -47.42 -3.74 -6.10
CA ARG A 87 -46.63 -2.56 -6.51
C ARG A 87 -45.61 -2.27 -5.42
N GLU A 88 -44.35 -2.64 -5.66
CA GLU A 88 -43.24 -2.26 -4.80
C GLU A 88 -42.76 -0.85 -5.18
N ASP A 89 -43.03 0.11 -4.32
CA ASP A 89 -42.47 1.47 -4.46
C ASP A 89 -41.07 1.51 -3.82
N LEU A 90 -40.03 1.43 -4.64
CA LEU A 90 -38.63 1.48 -4.19
C LEU A 90 -38.12 2.92 -4.21
N ASP A 91 -38.26 3.62 -3.09
CA ASP A 91 -37.71 4.96 -2.88
C ASP A 91 -36.97 5.07 -1.54
N LEU A 92 -36.12 6.10 -1.40
CA LEU A 92 -35.48 6.43 -0.13
C LEU A 92 -36.54 6.76 0.94
N GLY A 93 -36.32 6.26 2.15
CA GLY A 93 -37.23 6.40 3.31
C GLY A 93 -38.41 5.42 3.32
N LYS A 94 -38.71 4.73 2.20
CA LYS A 94 -39.75 3.71 2.14
C LYS A 94 -39.26 2.36 2.66
N SER A 95 -40.19 1.56 3.18
CA SER A 95 -39.92 0.21 3.67
C SER A 95 -39.75 -0.76 2.50
N VAL A 96 -38.57 -1.33 2.35
CA VAL A 96 -38.23 -2.29 1.28
C VAL A 96 -37.94 -3.65 1.88
N GLN A 97 -38.47 -4.71 1.27
CA GLN A 97 -38.19 -6.08 1.71
C GLN A 97 -36.94 -6.62 1.00
N CYS A 98 -35.99 -7.10 1.79
CA CYS A 98 -34.71 -7.62 1.33
C CYS A 98 -34.42 -9.00 1.92
N VAL A 99 -33.48 -9.71 1.30
CA VAL A 99 -32.89 -10.93 1.81
C VAL A 99 -31.47 -10.61 2.27
N LEU A 100 -31.20 -10.85 3.55
CA LEU A 100 -29.86 -10.80 4.12
C LEU A 100 -29.27 -12.22 4.11
N THR A 101 -28.10 -12.36 3.51
CA THR A 101 -27.30 -13.59 3.49
C THR A 101 -26.00 -13.32 4.22
N ASP A 102 -25.53 -14.26 5.02
CA ASP A 102 -24.28 -14.16 5.77
C ASP A 102 -23.22 -15.04 5.11
N SER A 103 -22.03 -14.48 4.90
CA SER A 103 -20.92 -15.17 4.25
C SER A 103 -20.32 -16.27 5.12
N SER A 104 -20.36 -16.11 6.45
CA SER A 104 -19.90 -17.12 7.41
C SER A 104 -20.91 -18.26 7.58
N PHE A 105 -22.17 -18.03 7.23
CA PHE A 105 -23.27 -18.99 7.36
C PHE A 105 -24.08 -19.07 6.06
N LYS A 106 -23.51 -19.74 5.05
CA LYS A 106 -24.04 -19.81 3.67
C LYS A 106 -25.49 -20.31 3.57
N ASP A 107 -25.92 -21.15 4.51
CA ASP A 107 -27.27 -21.74 4.52
C ASP A 107 -28.33 -20.87 5.22
N CYS A 108 -27.96 -19.70 5.74
CA CYS A 108 -28.83 -18.89 6.60
C CYS A 108 -29.26 -17.56 5.95
N ARG A 109 -30.17 -17.65 4.97
CA ARG A 109 -30.87 -16.50 4.36
C ARG A 109 -32.00 -16.01 5.28
N LYS A 110 -32.13 -14.70 5.49
CA LYS A 110 -33.17 -14.08 6.33
C LYS A 110 -33.88 -12.95 5.58
N LYS A 111 -35.23 -12.99 5.54
CA LYS A 111 -36.03 -11.84 5.08
C LYS A 111 -35.98 -10.72 6.12
N ILE A 112 -35.63 -9.52 5.69
CA ILE A 112 -35.59 -8.31 6.51
C ILE A 112 -36.33 -7.18 5.80
N VAL A 113 -36.80 -6.20 6.56
CA VAL A 113 -37.37 -4.96 6.01
C VAL A 113 -36.43 -3.82 6.35
N VAL A 114 -36.04 -3.04 5.34
CA VAL A 114 -35.08 -1.95 5.49
C VAL A 114 -35.67 -0.62 5.06
N ARG A 115 -35.14 0.48 5.61
CA ARG A 115 -35.35 1.85 5.10
C ARG A 115 -34.00 2.50 4.89
N LEU A 116 -33.78 3.03 3.71
CA LEU A 116 -32.55 3.74 3.33
C LEU A 116 -32.83 5.25 3.25
N PHE A 117 -32.15 6.05 4.04
CA PHE A 117 -32.29 7.51 4.05
C PHE A 117 -31.11 8.16 3.32
N SER A 118 -31.38 9.25 2.61
CA SER A 118 -30.33 10.05 1.95
C SER A 118 -29.39 10.73 2.95
N PRO A 119 -28.16 11.04 2.53
CA PRO A 119 -27.27 11.93 3.27
C PRO A 119 -27.97 13.25 3.58
N GLN A 120 -27.96 13.67 4.85
CA GLN A 120 -28.46 14.98 5.23
C GLN A 120 -27.38 16.03 4.90
N MET A 121 -27.30 16.44 3.63
CA MET A 121 -26.58 17.65 3.27
C MET A 121 -27.26 18.80 4.01
N GLY A 122 -26.52 19.48 4.89
CA GLY A 122 -27.06 20.56 5.72
C GLY A 122 -27.77 21.62 4.88
N LYS A 123 -29.10 21.51 4.76
CA LYS A 123 -29.92 22.56 4.15
C LYS A 123 -29.89 23.73 5.13
N ARG A 124 -29.03 24.73 4.88
CA ARG A 124 -29.15 26.05 5.48
C ARG A 124 -30.61 26.48 5.30
N LYS A 125 -31.34 26.63 6.40
CA LYS A 125 -32.71 27.16 6.38
C LYS A 125 -32.65 28.56 5.79
N SER A 126 -32.97 28.71 4.51
CA SER A 126 -33.29 30.00 3.92
C SER A 126 -34.54 30.51 4.62
N LYS A 127 -34.38 31.43 5.58
CA LYS A 127 -35.46 32.26 6.12
C LYS A 127 -36.06 33.05 4.95
N ARG A 128 -37.12 32.54 4.35
CA ARG A 128 -38.02 33.37 3.55
C ARG A 128 -38.94 34.10 4.52
N SER A 129 -38.69 35.40 4.64
CA SER A 129 -39.57 36.38 5.23
C SER A 129 -40.94 36.32 4.54
N SER A 130 -42.00 36.11 5.31
CA SER A 130 -43.32 36.62 4.98
C SER A 130 -43.98 37.09 6.26
N MET A 131 -44.01 38.42 6.42
CA MET A 131 -44.92 39.12 7.32
C MET A 131 -46.37 38.69 7.01
N ILE A 132 -47.15 38.43 8.06
CA ILE A 132 -48.34 39.21 8.47
C ILE A 132 -48.81 38.62 9.83
N ARG A 133 -48.89 39.50 10.85
CA ARG A 133 -49.43 39.31 12.22
C ARG A 133 -50.99 39.45 12.20
N PRO A 134 -51.72 39.50 13.35
CA PRO A 134 -51.49 39.03 14.75
C PRO A 134 -52.64 38.09 15.21
N THR A 135 -52.65 37.40 16.35
CA THR A 135 -52.87 37.79 17.78
C THR A 135 -52.86 36.44 18.54
N GLN A 136 -52.29 36.24 19.73
CA GLN A 136 -52.77 36.69 21.04
C GLN A 136 -51.77 36.25 22.14
N ARG A 137 -51.70 37.09 23.17
CA ARG A 137 -50.89 37.19 24.42
C ARG A 137 -50.50 35.94 25.23
N GLY A 138 -49.41 36.14 26.01
CA GLY A 138 -49.01 35.45 27.26
C GLY A 138 -47.52 35.07 27.22
N ASP A 139 -46.53 35.91 27.58
CA ASP A 139 -46.16 36.34 28.95
C ASP A 139 -45.91 35.10 29.86
N MET A 140 -44.71 34.75 30.36
CA MET A 140 -43.59 35.50 30.94
C MET A 140 -42.26 34.74 30.75
N ASP A 141 -41.16 35.47 30.59
CA ASP A 141 -39.79 35.09 30.99
C ASP A 141 -39.58 35.63 32.41
N PRO A 142 -38.74 35.05 33.29
CA PRO A 142 -37.33 35.44 33.25
C PRO A 142 -36.35 34.35 33.74
N PHE A 143 -35.18 34.24 33.12
CA PHE A 143 -33.89 34.50 33.78
C PHE A 143 -32.77 34.33 32.74
N GLU A 144 -32.35 35.46 32.18
CA GLU A 144 -31.01 35.64 31.63
C GLU A 144 -29.99 35.50 32.76
N ASN A 145 -28.87 34.81 32.51
CA ASN A 145 -27.58 35.32 32.93
C ASN A 145 -26.48 34.94 31.93
N ARG A 146 -25.88 36.02 31.47
CA ARG A 146 -24.75 36.21 30.57
C ARG A 146 -23.45 35.93 31.36
N GLU A 147 -22.44 35.36 30.73
CA GLU A 147 -21.03 35.82 30.64
C GLU A 147 -20.11 34.60 30.88
N VAL A 148 -18.89 34.42 30.39
CA VAL A 148 -17.98 35.07 29.42
C VAL A 148 -16.86 34.04 29.16
N PHE A 149 -16.20 34.17 28.02
CA PHE A 149 -14.98 33.48 27.56
C PHE A 149 -13.74 33.65 28.47
N THR A 150 -12.93 32.59 28.62
CA THR A 150 -11.43 32.57 28.69
C THR A 150 -11.00 31.10 28.48
N GLU A 151 -10.38 30.70 27.36
CA GLU A 151 -8.96 30.79 26.98
C GLU A 151 -8.02 29.89 27.83
N TRP A 152 -7.57 28.80 27.19
CA TRP A 152 -6.31 28.04 27.26
C TRP A 152 -5.50 27.97 28.57
N GLU A 153 -5.14 26.74 29.00
CA GLU A 153 -3.73 26.35 29.11
C GLU A 153 -3.50 24.82 29.23
N GLU A 154 -2.37 24.41 28.67
CA GLU A 154 -1.75 23.08 28.65
C GLU A 154 -1.42 22.53 30.04
N GLY A 155 -1.38 21.20 30.17
CA GLY A 155 -0.59 20.58 31.24
C GLY A 155 -1.01 19.17 31.64
N THR A 156 -0.20 18.20 31.19
CA THR A 156 0.26 17.07 32.03
C THR A 156 -0.70 15.88 32.22
N CYS A 157 -0.51 14.85 31.41
CA CYS A 157 -0.81 13.47 31.80
C CYS A 157 0.20 12.99 32.86
N PRO A 158 -0.25 12.13 33.80
CA PRO A 158 0.48 10.89 34.00
C PRO A 158 -0.43 9.66 33.98
N PHE A 159 0.07 8.63 33.30
CA PHE A 159 -0.41 7.26 33.36
C PHE A 159 -0.35 6.70 34.78
N THR A 160 -1.43 6.11 35.26
CA THR A 160 -1.39 5.03 36.26
C THR A 160 -2.40 3.96 35.89
N PHE A 161 -1.91 2.73 35.71
CA PHE A 161 -2.70 1.51 35.58
C PHE A 161 -3.29 1.14 36.95
N ALA A 162 -4.59 0.84 36.99
CA ALA A 162 -5.20 0.00 38.01
C ALA A 162 -6.40 -0.75 37.38
N GLU A 163 -6.45 -2.04 37.64
CA GLU A 163 -7.47 -3.00 37.21
C GLU A 163 -8.79 -2.84 37.98
N ASP A 164 -9.84 -3.42 37.38
CA ASP A 164 -11.19 -3.69 37.91
C ASP A 164 -12.05 -2.50 38.36
N ASP A 165 -13.12 -2.21 37.61
CA ASP A 165 -14.44 -2.77 37.95
C ASP A 165 -15.51 -2.45 36.88
N MET A 166 -16.51 -3.31 36.83
CA MET A 166 -17.72 -3.27 36.00
C MET A 166 -18.46 -1.92 36.03
N ALA A 167 -18.52 -1.22 34.90
CA ALA A 167 -19.60 -0.27 34.62
C ALA A 167 -19.78 -0.04 33.10
N GLN A 168 -20.94 -0.46 32.58
CA GLN A 168 -21.46 0.02 31.30
C GLN A 168 -21.63 1.54 31.33
N PRO A 169 -21.20 2.30 30.31
CA PRO A 169 -21.73 3.62 30.08
C PRO A 169 -22.90 3.54 29.10
N THR A 170 -24.10 3.71 29.64
CA THR A 170 -25.30 4.17 28.94
C THR A 170 -25.03 5.52 28.28
N SER A 171 -24.65 5.50 27.01
CA SER A 171 -24.51 6.73 26.21
C SER A 171 -25.82 7.05 25.50
N GLN A 172 -26.72 7.73 26.22
CA GLN A 172 -27.67 8.64 25.56
C GLN A 172 -26.87 9.86 25.08
N VAL A 173 -26.48 9.88 23.81
CA VAL A 173 -25.97 11.10 23.15
C VAL A 173 -26.97 11.54 22.10
N LYS A 174 -27.82 12.51 22.49
CA LYS A 174 -28.52 13.41 21.56
C LYS A 174 -27.50 14.40 20.99
N SER A 175 -26.87 14.05 19.88
CA SER A 175 -26.28 15.03 18.95
C SER A 175 -26.30 14.45 17.53
N ILE A 176 -27.36 14.73 16.77
CA ILE A 176 -27.43 14.36 15.36
C ILE A 176 -26.69 15.44 14.57
N SER A 177 -25.38 15.31 14.44
CA SER A 177 -24.62 16.01 13.41
C SER A 177 -25.17 15.62 12.02
N PRO A 178 -25.25 16.53 11.04
CA PRO A 178 -25.66 16.18 9.69
C PRO A 178 -24.64 15.17 9.12
N SER A 179 -25.09 13.95 8.92
CA SER A 179 -24.27 12.88 8.36
C SER A 179 -24.22 13.02 6.84
N ASN A 180 -23.03 13.19 6.27
CA ASN A 180 -22.77 13.19 4.83
C ASN A 180 -22.91 11.79 4.17
N TYR A 181 -23.47 10.81 4.88
CA TYR A 181 -23.61 9.42 4.43
C TYR A 181 -25.06 8.94 4.49
N TYR A 182 -25.41 7.95 3.66
CA TYR A 182 -26.71 7.29 3.67
C TYR A 182 -26.92 6.55 5.00
N LYS A 183 -28.12 6.58 5.59
CA LYS A 183 -28.42 5.79 6.81
C LYS A 183 -29.36 4.64 6.46
N LEU A 184 -28.98 3.42 6.83
CA LEU A 184 -29.85 2.25 6.70
C LEU A 184 -30.35 1.83 8.09
N VAL A 185 -31.66 1.62 8.21
CA VAL A 185 -32.28 1.02 9.39
C VAL A 185 -33.01 -0.26 9.02
N VAL A 186 -33.00 -1.22 9.94
CA VAL A 186 -33.61 -2.54 9.78
C VAL A 186 -34.76 -2.69 10.77
N ARG A 187 -35.90 -3.18 10.31
CA ARG A 187 -37.06 -3.46 11.15
C ARG A 187 -36.75 -4.59 12.12
N CYS A 188 -36.98 -4.36 13.41
CA CYS A 188 -36.87 -5.38 14.45
C CYS A 188 -38.08 -5.26 15.39
N GLY A 189 -38.98 -6.25 15.37
CA GLY A 189 -40.25 -6.21 16.11
C GLY A 189 -41.12 -4.99 15.74
N SER A 190 -41.53 -4.23 16.76
CA SER A 190 -42.29 -2.99 16.60
C SER A 190 -41.42 -1.75 16.32
N GLY A 191 -40.08 -1.88 16.35
CA GLY A 191 -39.12 -0.79 16.22
C GLY A 191 -38.24 -0.83 14.96
N TRP A 192 -37.34 0.14 14.84
CA TRP A 192 -36.29 0.22 13.81
C TRP A 192 -34.94 0.30 14.51
N LEU A 193 -33.99 -0.51 14.08
CA LEU A 193 -32.61 -0.49 14.57
C LEU A 193 -31.67 0.03 13.48
N SER A 194 -30.54 0.61 13.87
CA SER A 194 -29.50 0.91 12.89
C SER A 194 -28.99 -0.39 12.24
N ALA A 195 -28.52 -0.30 11.00
CA ALA A 195 -27.95 -1.47 10.34
C ALA A 195 -26.76 -2.05 11.14
N ARG A 196 -25.95 -1.22 11.80
CA ARG A 196 -24.85 -1.68 12.66
C ARG A 196 -25.35 -2.55 13.80
N GLU A 197 -26.27 -2.03 14.61
CA GLU A 197 -26.81 -2.74 15.79
C GLU A 197 -27.47 -4.05 15.37
N TYR A 198 -28.27 -4.03 14.30
CA TYR A 198 -28.95 -5.22 13.81
C TYR A 198 -27.94 -6.30 13.37
N LEU A 199 -26.91 -5.93 12.60
CA LEU A 199 -25.91 -6.87 12.08
C LEU A 199 -24.99 -7.38 13.19
N ASN A 200 -24.59 -6.53 14.15
CA ASN A 200 -23.85 -6.95 15.34
C ASN A 200 -24.65 -7.97 16.15
N ASN A 201 -25.91 -7.65 16.47
CA ASN A 201 -26.79 -8.55 17.22
C ASN A 201 -26.96 -9.88 16.49
N LEU A 202 -27.15 -9.85 15.17
CA LEU A 202 -27.26 -11.06 14.36
C LEU A 202 -25.99 -11.91 14.42
N TYR A 203 -24.82 -11.28 14.28
CA TYR A 203 -23.52 -11.95 14.36
C TYR A 203 -23.28 -12.57 15.74
N PHE A 204 -23.40 -11.79 16.82
CA PHE A 204 -23.14 -12.27 18.18
C PHE A 204 -24.16 -13.30 18.64
N THR A 205 -25.43 -13.21 18.22
CA THR A 205 -26.43 -14.25 18.48
C THR A 205 -26.03 -15.57 17.83
N ARG A 206 -25.52 -15.54 16.59
CA ARG A 206 -25.04 -16.74 15.89
C ARG A 206 -23.75 -17.30 16.49
N LEU A 207 -22.85 -16.42 16.91
CA LEU A 207 -21.63 -16.81 17.63
C LEU A 207 -21.97 -17.50 18.95
N ALA A 208 -22.91 -16.95 19.73
CA ALA A 208 -23.39 -17.54 20.97
C ALA A 208 -24.00 -18.92 20.73
N ILE A 209 -24.86 -19.08 19.72
CA ILE A 209 -25.43 -20.37 19.31
C ILE A 209 -24.32 -21.38 18.98
N LYS A 210 -23.30 -20.98 18.23
CA LYS A 210 -22.17 -21.85 17.84
C LYS A 210 -21.29 -22.25 19.03
N ASN A 211 -21.12 -21.35 20.00
CA ASN A 211 -20.23 -21.55 21.15
C ASN A 211 -20.95 -22.14 22.37
N THR A 212 -22.24 -22.45 22.28
CA THR A 212 -23.00 -23.03 23.40
C THR A 212 -22.65 -24.51 23.56
N SER A 213 -22.26 -24.90 24.79
CA SER A 213 -21.94 -26.28 25.20
C SER A 213 -23.11 -27.25 24.94
N PRO A 214 -22.85 -28.54 24.64
CA PRO A 214 -23.86 -29.55 24.32
C PRO A 214 -24.94 -29.83 25.39
N SER A 215 -24.94 -29.17 26.55
CA SER A 215 -25.95 -29.31 27.60
C SER A 215 -27.13 -28.33 27.53
N ALA A 216 -27.09 -27.28 26.69
CA ALA A 216 -28.18 -26.29 26.54
C ALA A 216 -28.96 -26.42 25.20
N LYS A 217 -29.16 -27.67 24.76
CA LYS A 217 -29.61 -28.02 23.40
C LYS A 217 -31.04 -27.58 23.02
N THR A 218 -31.97 -27.42 23.95
CA THR A 218 -33.40 -27.29 23.60
C THR A 218 -33.79 -25.93 23.00
N VAL A 219 -33.14 -24.83 23.39
CA VAL A 219 -33.47 -23.48 22.88
C VAL A 219 -32.64 -23.15 21.62
N SER A 220 -31.39 -23.62 21.57
CA SER A 220 -30.47 -23.43 20.44
C SER A 220 -30.89 -24.25 19.21
N ASP A 221 -31.31 -25.52 19.40
CA ASP A 221 -31.76 -26.39 18.31
C ASP A 221 -33.03 -25.85 17.65
N ASN A 222 -33.93 -25.22 18.40
CA ASN A 222 -35.16 -24.63 17.84
C ASN A 222 -34.87 -23.40 16.99
N ALA A 223 -33.91 -22.56 17.40
CA ALA A 223 -33.48 -21.41 16.61
C ALA A 223 -32.76 -21.85 15.33
N GLU A 224 -31.79 -22.77 15.43
CA GLU A 224 -31.04 -23.26 14.27
C GLU A 224 -31.92 -24.04 13.30
N ARG A 225 -32.85 -24.87 13.80
CA ARG A 225 -33.84 -25.56 12.98
C ARG A 225 -34.76 -24.56 12.29
N ALA A 226 -35.30 -23.55 12.97
CA ALA A 226 -36.08 -22.49 12.33
C ALA A 226 -35.30 -21.77 11.21
N PHE A 227 -34.03 -21.42 11.42
CA PHE A 227 -33.20 -20.78 10.39
C PHE A 227 -32.91 -21.69 9.19
N ARG A 228 -32.65 -22.99 9.42
CA ARG A 228 -32.43 -23.99 8.36
C ARG A 228 -33.71 -24.39 7.63
N THR A 229 -34.89 -24.37 8.28
CA THR A 229 -36.17 -24.68 7.63
C THR A 229 -36.72 -23.47 6.86
N HIS A 230 -36.45 -22.25 7.30
CA HIS A 230 -36.88 -21.03 6.61
C HIS A 230 -36.03 -20.71 5.37
N SER A 231 -34.74 -21.06 5.34
CA SER A 231 -33.84 -20.72 4.24
C SER A 231 -34.15 -21.39 2.88
N PRO A 232 -34.64 -22.66 2.78
CA PRO A 232 -35.13 -23.23 1.51
C PRO A 232 -36.53 -22.73 1.11
N ALA A 233 -37.31 -22.18 2.05
CA ALA A 233 -38.63 -21.58 1.78
C ALA A 233 -38.55 -20.13 1.26
N LEU A 234 -37.34 -19.57 1.19
CA LEU A 234 -37.04 -18.32 0.52
C LEU A 234 -36.70 -18.67 -0.93
N SER A 235 -37.48 -18.14 -1.87
CA SER A 235 -37.44 -18.27 -3.34
C SER A 235 -36.02 -18.30 -3.95
N PRO A 236 -35.86 -18.59 -5.27
CA PRO A 236 -34.54 -18.71 -5.90
C PRO A 236 -33.62 -17.54 -5.55
N GLN A 237 -32.31 -17.83 -5.46
CA GLN A 237 -31.31 -16.86 -5.07
C GLN A 237 -31.48 -15.57 -5.91
N PRO A 238 -31.58 -14.39 -5.28
CA PRO A 238 -31.75 -13.14 -6.00
C PRO A 238 -30.65 -12.96 -7.04
N ALA A 239 -30.99 -12.32 -8.17
CA ALA A 239 -30.03 -12.06 -9.23
C ALA A 239 -28.84 -11.23 -8.70
N SER A 240 -27.67 -11.43 -9.29
CA SER A 240 -26.44 -10.70 -8.90
C SER A 240 -26.58 -9.19 -9.09
N GLU A 241 -27.37 -8.76 -10.07
CA GLU A 241 -27.70 -7.35 -10.34
C GLU A 241 -28.49 -6.67 -9.21
N ASP A 242 -29.26 -7.45 -8.44
CA ASP A 242 -30.10 -7.02 -7.33
C ASP A 242 -29.44 -7.23 -5.95
N THR A 243 -28.13 -7.53 -5.94
CA THR A 243 -27.39 -7.88 -4.73
C THR A 243 -26.25 -6.90 -4.46
N VAL A 244 -26.12 -6.49 -3.20
CA VAL A 244 -25.05 -5.64 -2.69
C VAL A 244 -24.28 -6.37 -1.60
N ASP A 245 -22.96 -6.42 -1.73
CA ASP A 245 -22.11 -7.01 -0.71
C ASP A 245 -22.00 -6.06 0.50
N ILE A 246 -22.21 -6.61 1.69
CA ILE A 246 -21.96 -5.96 2.98
C ILE A 246 -20.66 -6.55 3.51
N GLN A 247 -19.64 -5.71 3.64
CA GLN A 247 -18.38 -6.10 4.24
C GLN A 247 -18.11 -5.23 5.46
N PRO A 248 -17.40 -5.75 6.46
CA PRO A 248 -16.89 -4.91 7.53
C PRO A 248 -16.01 -3.85 6.87
N LEU A 249 -16.52 -2.61 6.87
CA LEU A 249 -15.71 -1.46 6.53
C LEU A 249 -14.78 -1.29 7.74
N PHE A 250 -13.62 -1.95 7.72
CA PHE A 250 -12.46 -1.34 8.36
C PHE A 250 -12.47 0.13 7.96
N HIS A 251 -12.20 1.07 8.87
CA HIS A 251 -11.93 2.44 8.45
C HIS A 251 -11.04 2.34 7.21
N PRO A 252 -11.47 2.88 6.05
CA PRO A 252 -10.73 2.69 4.81
C PRO A 252 -9.29 2.94 5.16
N PHE A 253 -8.39 2.00 4.96
CA PHE A 253 -7.05 2.03 5.55
C PHE A 253 -6.39 3.42 5.40
N LEU A 254 -6.65 4.06 4.26
CA LEU A 254 -6.28 5.43 3.89
C LEU A 254 -6.86 6.59 4.76
N ARG A 255 -7.81 6.32 5.65
CA ARG A 255 -8.44 7.27 6.59
C ARG A 255 -7.89 7.14 8.01
N LEU A 256 -7.08 6.11 8.28
CA LEU A 256 -6.34 6.06 9.53
C LEU A 256 -5.34 7.22 9.57
N PRO A 257 -4.97 7.73 10.75
CA PRO A 257 -3.78 8.57 10.89
C PRO A 257 -2.58 7.96 10.17
N GLN A 258 -1.77 8.81 9.54
CA GLN A 258 -0.66 8.38 8.70
C GLN A 258 0.31 7.47 9.48
N GLU A 259 0.53 7.78 10.76
CA GLU A 259 1.40 7.04 11.67
C GLU A 259 0.91 5.60 11.88
N LEU A 260 -0.41 5.41 11.97
CA LEU A 260 -1.01 4.08 12.09
C LEU A 260 -0.93 3.30 10.78
N GLN A 261 -1.12 3.97 9.64
CA GLN A 261 -0.94 3.35 8.32
C GLN A 261 0.50 2.85 8.16
N GLU A 262 1.48 3.70 8.47
CA GLU A 262 2.90 3.39 8.41
C GLU A 262 3.27 2.25 9.35
N MET A 263 2.82 2.29 10.61
CA MET A 263 3.09 1.24 11.58
C MET A 263 2.55 -0.11 11.10
N ILE A 264 1.30 -0.18 10.65
CA ILE A 264 0.67 -1.41 10.15
C ILE A 264 1.46 -1.97 8.95
N LEU A 265 1.84 -1.11 8.00
CA LEU A 265 2.55 -1.52 6.80
C LEU A 265 3.99 -1.96 7.08
N MET A 266 4.70 -1.26 7.97
CA MET A 266 6.04 -1.64 8.41
C MET A 266 6.03 -3.02 9.06
N THR A 267 5.06 -3.27 9.94
CA THR A 267 4.87 -4.58 10.58
C THR A 267 4.51 -5.67 9.57
N ALA A 268 3.59 -5.38 8.64
CA ALA A 268 3.17 -6.35 7.62
C ALA A 268 4.29 -6.68 6.62
N ALA A 269 5.16 -5.71 6.31
CA ALA A 269 6.33 -5.92 5.46
C ALA A 269 7.53 -6.55 6.21
N GLY A 270 7.42 -6.74 7.53
CA GLY A 270 8.51 -7.29 8.34
C GLY A 270 9.76 -6.39 8.33
N LEU A 271 9.60 -5.08 8.18
CA LEU A 271 10.71 -4.13 8.07
C LEU A 271 11.43 -3.98 9.41
N SER A 272 12.49 -4.77 9.61
CA SER A 272 13.34 -4.81 10.81
C SER A 272 14.56 -3.89 10.73
N ARG A 273 14.53 -2.89 9.85
CA ARG A 273 15.64 -1.99 9.47
C ARG A 273 16.79 -2.64 8.69
N ASN A 274 16.83 -3.97 8.57
CA ASN A 274 17.82 -4.65 7.73
C ASN A 274 17.10 -5.27 6.53
N TYR A 275 17.60 -5.00 5.33
CA TYR A 275 17.07 -5.58 4.10
C TYR A 275 18.19 -6.26 3.34
N ASP A 276 18.12 -7.59 3.28
CA ASP A 276 19.18 -8.38 2.68
C ASP A 276 18.95 -8.60 1.19
N LEU A 277 19.87 -8.10 0.38
CA LEU A 277 19.94 -8.28 -1.07
C LEU A 277 21.10 -9.20 -1.47
N SER A 278 21.82 -9.79 -0.52
CA SER A 278 22.83 -10.80 -0.82
C SER A 278 22.15 -12.02 -1.46
N SER A 279 22.75 -12.55 -2.53
CA SER A 279 22.28 -13.82 -3.08
C SER A 279 22.41 -14.90 -2.01
N ALA A 280 21.39 -15.76 -1.91
CA ALA A 280 21.34 -16.87 -0.95
C ALA A 280 22.56 -17.82 -1.01
N GLU A 281 23.40 -17.71 -2.03
CA GLU A 281 24.57 -18.55 -2.27
C GLU A 281 25.82 -18.16 -1.45
N ILE A 282 25.96 -16.91 -1.00
CA ILE A 282 27.09 -16.50 -0.13
C ILE A 282 26.69 -16.60 1.35
N SER A 283 25.39 -16.64 1.61
CA SER A 283 24.85 -16.89 2.94
C SER A 283 24.96 -18.39 3.28
N TYR A 284 26.03 -18.75 3.99
CA TYR A 284 25.97 -19.87 4.94
C TYR A 284 24.98 -19.60 6.10
N ARG A 285 24.14 -18.56 5.99
CA ARG A 285 23.01 -18.36 6.88
C ARG A 285 22.18 -19.63 6.84
N LEU A 286 22.15 -20.32 7.98
CA LEU A 286 21.00 -21.12 8.33
C LEU A 286 19.76 -20.28 8.01
N PRO A 287 18.67 -20.90 7.51
CA PRO A 287 17.41 -20.19 7.36
C PRO A 287 17.09 -19.63 8.74
N SER A 288 17.34 -18.34 8.95
CA SER A 288 16.92 -17.70 10.16
C SER A 288 15.41 -17.93 10.17
N LYS A 289 14.84 -18.17 11.34
CA LYS A 289 13.39 -18.23 11.51
C LYS A 289 12.79 -16.83 11.30
N HIS A 290 13.12 -16.14 10.21
CA HIS A 290 12.37 -14.99 9.74
C HIS A 290 10.99 -15.51 9.40
N VAL A 291 10.05 -15.21 10.30
CA VAL A 291 8.62 -15.28 10.01
C VAL A 291 8.44 -14.55 8.69
N LYS A 292 8.07 -15.32 7.66
CA LYS A 292 7.90 -14.80 6.30
C LYS A 292 6.95 -13.61 6.37
N SER A 293 7.43 -12.44 5.93
CA SER A 293 6.61 -11.23 6.00
C SER A 293 5.31 -11.45 5.23
N PRO A 294 4.15 -11.06 5.78
CA PRO A 294 2.86 -11.17 5.11
C PRO A 294 2.85 -10.52 3.72
N ILE A 295 3.57 -9.40 3.55
CA ILE A 295 3.72 -8.72 2.27
C ILE A 295 5.19 -8.41 1.95
N SER A 296 5.50 -8.22 0.67
CA SER A 296 6.81 -7.74 0.23
C SER A 296 6.87 -6.20 0.22
N LEU A 297 8.08 -5.63 0.28
CA LEU A 297 8.29 -4.18 0.14
C LEU A 297 7.76 -3.67 -1.20
N SER A 298 7.92 -4.45 -2.27
CA SER A 298 7.38 -4.12 -3.60
C SER A 298 5.85 -4.06 -3.61
N THR A 299 5.19 -4.89 -2.81
CA THR A 299 3.73 -4.89 -2.65
C THR A 299 3.29 -3.65 -1.87
N LEU A 300 3.99 -3.30 -0.79
CA LEU A 300 3.71 -2.10 0.02
C LEU A 300 3.74 -0.83 -0.83
N LEU A 301 4.81 -0.64 -1.63
CA LEU A 301 4.97 0.54 -2.50
C LEU A 301 4.00 0.58 -3.69
N ARG A 302 3.17 -0.45 -3.89
CA ARG A 302 2.12 -0.49 -4.92
C ARG A 302 0.72 -0.23 -4.37
N ILE A 303 0.54 -0.10 -3.05
CA ILE A 303 -0.78 0.06 -2.43
C ILE A 303 -1.43 1.40 -2.82
N SER A 304 -0.68 2.49 -2.72
CA SER A 304 -1.16 3.84 -3.03
C SER A 304 0.00 4.79 -3.31
N PRO A 305 -0.12 5.70 -4.30
CA PRO A 305 0.90 6.74 -4.55
C PRO A 305 1.21 7.60 -3.31
N THR A 306 0.19 7.92 -2.51
CA THR A 306 0.38 8.73 -1.29
C THR A 306 1.25 8.01 -0.27
N ILE A 307 1.00 6.72 -0.06
CA ILE A 307 1.77 5.88 0.87
C ILE A 307 3.21 5.72 0.37
N THR A 308 3.39 5.52 -0.93
CA THR A 308 4.72 5.41 -1.54
C THR A 308 5.53 6.68 -1.30
N ASN A 309 4.93 7.85 -1.54
CA ASN A 309 5.61 9.13 -1.35
C ASN A 309 6.02 9.39 0.11
N THR A 310 5.25 8.93 1.09
CA THR A 310 5.58 9.12 2.51
C THR A 310 6.56 8.06 3.02
N MET A 311 6.34 6.80 2.67
CA MET A 311 7.12 5.69 3.23
C MET A 311 8.44 5.45 2.50
N GLN A 312 8.54 5.71 1.20
CA GLN A 312 9.74 5.39 0.43
C GLN A 312 11.00 6.11 0.97
N PRO A 313 10.98 7.44 1.22
CA PRO A 313 12.14 8.11 1.82
C PRO A 313 12.47 7.57 3.20
N TYR A 314 11.46 7.32 4.05
CA TYR A 314 11.64 6.78 5.39
C TYR A 314 12.30 5.40 5.38
N ILE A 315 11.83 4.52 4.48
CA ILE A 315 12.40 3.18 4.27
C ILE A 315 13.86 3.32 3.83
N LEU A 316 14.17 4.14 2.82
CA LEU A 316 15.53 4.29 2.33
C LEU A 316 16.50 4.90 3.36
N HIS A 317 16.02 5.83 4.20
CA HIS A 317 16.84 6.47 5.24
C HIS A 317 17.13 5.54 6.42
N ARG A 318 16.15 4.72 6.84
CA ARG A 318 16.27 3.90 8.05
C ARG A 318 16.71 2.46 7.80
N THR A 319 16.68 2.02 6.55
CA THR A 319 17.01 0.64 6.20
C THR A 319 18.47 0.52 5.82
N THR A 320 19.15 -0.44 6.42
CA THR A 320 20.46 -0.93 6.02
C THR A 320 20.28 -1.95 4.91
N PHE A 321 20.77 -1.63 3.72
CA PHE A 321 20.73 -2.55 2.58
C PHE A 321 22.03 -3.36 2.53
N HIS A 322 21.91 -4.69 2.62
CA HIS A 322 23.05 -5.60 2.61
C HIS A 322 23.31 -6.12 1.20
N PHE A 323 24.55 -6.00 0.73
CA PHE A 323 25.00 -6.43 -0.58
C PHE A 323 26.13 -7.45 -0.46
N GLY A 324 26.13 -8.44 -1.35
CA GLY A 324 27.29 -9.31 -1.58
C GLY A 324 28.18 -8.75 -2.68
N LEU A 325 28.74 -9.65 -3.50
CA LEU A 325 29.56 -9.29 -4.68
C LEU A 325 28.74 -8.76 -5.87
N THR A 326 27.42 -8.88 -5.84
CA THR A 326 26.53 -8.51 -6.95
C THR A 326 25.28 -7.80 -6.44
N GLY A 327 24.55 -7.16 -7.35
CA GLY A 327 23.25 -6.54 -7.07
C GLY A 327 23.29 -5.03 -6.81
N THR A 328 24.41 -4.49 -6.33
CA THR A 328 24.54 -3.05 -5.99
C THR A 328 24.23 -2.14 -7.18
N THR A 329 24.86 -2.37 -8.33
CA THR A 329 24.65 -1.53 -9.52
C THR A 329 23.19 -1.54 -9.99
N ASN A 330 22.58 -2.73 -10.05
CA ASN A 330 21.19 -2.88 -10.49
C ASN A 330 20.23 -2.22 -9.49
N PHE A 331 20.47 -2.36 -8.19
CA PHE A 331 19.69 -1.69 -7.15
C PHE A 331 19.74 -0.16 -7.28
N LEU A 332 20.95 0.41 -7.40
CA LEU A 332 21.11 1.85 -7.59
C LEU A 332 20.48 2.33 -8.90
N TRP A 333 20.55 1.51 -9.96
CA TRP A 333 19.91 1.83 -11.23
C TRP A 333 18.39 1.86 -11.12
N GLN A 334 17.79 0.83 -10.53
CA GLN A 334 16.33 0.69 -10.35
C GLN A 334 15.74 1.76 -9.44
N LEU A 335 16.48 2.23 -8.43
CA LEU A 335 16.01 3.32 -7.55
C LEU A 335 15.85 4.65 -8.29
N GLY A 336 16.64 4.88 -9.33
CA GLY A 336 16.69 6.14 -10.06
C GLY A 336 17.36 7.28 -9.27
N PRO A 337 17.71 8.39 -9.96
CA PRO A 337 18.51 9.47 -9.39
C PRO A 337 17.84 10.19 -8.21
N THR A 338 16.51 10.31 -8.23
CA THR A 338 15.75 11.02 -7.18
C THR A 338 15.79 10.34 -5.82
N ASN A 339 16.00 9.03 -5.78
CA ASN A 339 15.92 8.24 -4.55
C ASN A 339 17.28 7.84 -3.99
N ARG A 340 18.37 7.93 -4.77
CA ARG A 340 19.71 7.50 -4.33
C ARG A 340 20.23 8.32 -3.16
N SER A 341 19.98 9.63 -3.16
CA SER A 341 20.35 10.54 -2.06
C SER A 341 19.64 10.21 -0.73
N ASN A 342 18.54 9.45 -0.78
CA ASN A 342 17.82 8.99 0.40
C ASN A 342 18.47 7.74 1.03
N ILE A 343 19.39 7.07 0.35
CA ILE A 343 20.12 5.95 0.96
C ILE A 343 21.12 6.51 1.97
N ARG A 344 20.99 6.10 3.23
CA ARG A 344 21.90 6.52 4.29
C ARG A 344 22.77 5.41 4.85
N ARG A 345 22.42 4.15 4.62
CA ARG A 345 23.09 2.99 5.22
C ARG A 345 23.25 1.85 4.23
N LEU A 346 24.49 1.44 4.02
CA LEU A 346 24.84 0.30 3.18
C LEU A 346 25.73 -0.66 3.95
N ALA A 347 25.50 -1.95 3.76
CA ALA A 347 26.32 -3.02 4.31
C ALA A 347 26.86 -3.90 3.18
N PHE A 348 28.15 -4.22 3.21
CA PHE A 348 28.80 -5.04 2.20
C PHE A 348 29.45 -6.28 2.81
N HIS A 349 29.08 -7.42 2.26
CA HIS A 349 29.48 -8.77 2.69
C HIS A 349 30.16 -9.48 1.52
N PHE A 350 31.32 -8.97 1.10
CA PHE A 350 32.03 -9.48 -0.08
C PHE A 350 32.76 -10.82 0.16
N GLY A 351 33.04 -11.12 1.43
CA GLY A 351 33.80 -12.30 1.85
C GLY A 351 35.22 -12.37 1.31
N ARG A 352 35.72 -13.57 1.03
CA ARG A 352 37.13 -13.81 0.61
C ARG A 352 37.55 -13.07 -0.66
N GLY A 353 36.61 -12.73 -1.54
CA GLY A 353 36.87 -11.99 -2.79
C GLY A 353 36.80 -10.47 -2.66
N ALA A 354 36.71 -9.92 -1.43
CA ALA A 354 36.46 -8.51 -1.18
C ALA A 354 37.43 -7.57 -1.89
N LEU A 355 38.73 -7.77 -1.68
CA LEU A 355 39.73 -6.86 -2.23
C LEU A 355 39.75 -6.91 -3.75
N LEU A 356 39.72 -8.11 -4.34
CA LEU A 356 39.65 -8.26 -5.79
C LEU A 356 38.40 -7.59 -6.38
N HIS A 357 37.26 -7.72 -5.72
CA HIS A 357 36.02 -7.05 -6.13
C HIS A 357 36.17 -5.52 -6.08
N CYS A 358 36.70 -4.98 -4.98
CA CYS A 358 36.93 -3.55 -4.81
C CYS A 358 37.93 -3.01 -5.85
N VAL A 359 39.02 -3.73 -6.11
CA VAL A 359 40.04 -3.40 -7.13
C VAL A 359 39.44 -3.40 -8.53
N ARG A 360 38.58 -4.36 -8.88
CA ARG A 360 37.95 -4.39 -10.20
C ARG A 360 36.97 -3.24 -10.43
N TRP A 361 36.20 -2.86 -9.41
CA TRP A 361 34.99 -2.06 -9.63
C TRP A 361 34.99 -0.67 -8.97
N LEU A 362 35.73 -0.47 -7.87
CA LEU A 362 35.58 0.71 -7.00
C LEU A 362 36.87 1.49 -6.77
N VAL A 363 38.04 0.85 -6.93
CA VAL A 363 39.36 1.49 -6.69
C VAL A 363 39.55 2.75 -7.54
N PRO A 364 40.37 3.74 -7.12
CA PRO A 364 40.75 4.87 -7.95
C PRO A 364 41.39 4.48 -9.30
N ASP A 365 41.28 5.36 -10.30
CA ASP A 365 41.79 5.08 -11.65
C ASP A 365 43.31 4.86 -11.70
N PRO A 366 44.16 5.62 -10.99
CA PRO A 366 45.62 5.39 -11.01
C PRO A 366 46.01 3.96 -10.60
N ILE A 367 45.31 3.40 -9.61
CA ILE A 367 45.55 2.03 -9.14
C ILE A 367 44.98 1.02 -10.13
N PHE A 368 43.81 1.29 -10.71
CA PHE A 368 43.21 0.40 -11.70
C PHE A 368 44.09 0.29 -12.96
N ASP A 369 44.62 1.42 -13.43
CA ASP A 369 45.47 1.50 -14.62
C ASP A 369 46.85 0.88 -14.38
N LEU A 370 47.36 0.99 -13.14
CA LEU A 370 48.58 0.32 -12.71
C LEU A 370 48.41 -1.20 -12.64
N LEU A 371 47.38 -1.68 -11.93
CA LEU A 371 47.18 -3.11 -11.66
C LEU A 371 46.57 -3.87 -12.84
N GLN A 372 45.78 -3.20 -13.68
CA GLN A 372 45.04 -3.79 -14.80
C GLN A 372 44.37 -5.12 -14.44
N PRO A 373 43.47 -5.13 -13.43
CA PRO A 373 42.92 -6.36 -12.90
C PRO A 373 42.18 -7.13 -14.00
N PRO A 374 42.46 -8.43 -14.20
CA PRO A 374 41.88 -9.16 -15.31
C PRO A 374 40.37 -9.30 -15.13
N VAL A 375 39.63 -8.94 -16.17
CA VAL A 375 38.18 -9.16 -16.29
C VAL A 375 37.91 -10.04 -17.51
N ARG A 376 36.77 -10.74 -17.55
CA ARG A 376 36.41 -11.64 -18.66
C ARG A 376 36.50 -10.90 -20.00
N LYS A 377 37.48 -11.28 -20.83
CA LYS A 377 37.78 -10.63 -22.11
C LYS A 377 36.64 -10.75 -23.12
N ASP A 378 35.80 -11.78 -22.97
CA ASP A 378 34.66 -12.07 -23.84
C ASP A 378 33.60 -10.95 -23.85
N LEU A 379 33.64 -10.04 -22.87
CA LEU A 379 32.69 -8.94 -22.73
C LEU A 379 33.18 -7.61 -23.32
N GLY A 380 34.36 -7.59 -23.95
CA GLY A 380 34.91 -6.38 -24.58
C GLY A 380 35.04 -5.21 -23.59
N GLY A 381 34.55 -4.03 -23.98
CA GLY A 381 34.59 -2.81 -23.15
C GLY A 381 33.50 -2.70 -22.06
N LEU A 382 32.57 -3.66 -21.97
CA LEU A 382 31.48 -3.63 -20.99
C LEU A 382 31.96 -3.57 -19.52
N PRO A 383 33.01 -4.30 -19.11
CA PRO A 383 33.52 -4.18 -17.74
C PRO A 383 33.98 -2.78 -17.38
N TYR A 384 34.65 -2.10 -18.31
CA TYR A 384 35.09 -0.72 -18.09
C TYR A 384 33.89 0.22 -17.98
N PHE A 385 32.87 0.05 -18.84
CA PHE A 385 31.62 0.80 -18.75
C PHE A 385 30.92 0.59 -17.40
N TRP A 386 30.78 -0.65 -16.93
CA TRP A 386 30.15 -0.95 -15.64
C TRP A 386 30.93 -0.40 -14.45
N ARG A 387 32.26 -0.42 -14.51
CA ARG A 387 33.12 0.21 -13.51
C ARG A 387 32.85 1.71 -13.43
N CYS A 388 32.92 2.42 -14.56
CA CYS A 388 32.64 3.86 -14.61
C CYS A 388 31.22 4.18 -14.12
N GLN A 389 30.24 3.37 -14.52
CA GLN A 389 28.86 3.52 -14.08
C GLN A 389 28.72 3.33 -12.56
N LEU A 390 29.27 2.25 -12.00
CA LEU A 390 29.17 1.98 -10.57
C LEU A 390 29.86 3.08 -9.75
N ARG A 391 31.05 3.54 -10.16
CA ARG A 391 31.75 4.64 -9.46
C ARG A 391 30.95 5.93 -9.52
N THR A 392 30.37 6.27 -10.67
CA THR A 392 29.49 7.45 -10.81
C THR A 392 28.28 7.34 -9.88
N LEU A 393 27.63 6.18 -9.86
CA LEU A 393 26.47 5.94 -8.98
C LEU A 393 26.85 5.96 -7.49
N ALA A 394 28.02 5.43 -7.12
CA ALA A 394 28.51 5.43 -5.75
C ALA A 394 28.80 6.87 -5.26
N LYS A 395 29.32 7.73 -6.14
CA LYS A 395 29.57 9.15 -5.83
C LYS A 395 28.31 9.96 -5.53
N GLU A 396 27.14 9.54 -6.02
CA GLU A 396 25.85 10.16 -5.67
C GLU A 396 25.39 9.85 -4.24
N LEU A 397 26.03 8.90 -3.55
CA LEU A 397 25.61 8.43 -2.24
C LEU A 397 26.37 9.14 -1.10
N HIS A 398 25.59 9.68 -0.17
CA HIS A 398 26.06 10.34 1.04
C HIS A 398 25.61 9.54 2.26
N LEU A 399 26.46 8.60 2.67
CA LEU A 399 26.16 7.59 3.68
C LEU A 399 26.42 8.13 5.09
N ALA A 400 25.45 7.94 5.97
CA ALA A 400 25.63 8.12 7.41
C ALA A 400 26.43 6.95 8.01
N GLU A 401 26.22 5.74 7.50
CA GLU A 401 26.96 4.57 7.98
C GLU A 401 27.25 3.60 6.83
N LEU A 402 28.52 3.21 6.70
CA LEU A 402 28.98 2.16 5.83
C LEU A 402 29.41 0.97 6.68
N ILE A 403 28.77 -0.17 6.48
CA ILE A 403 29.05 -1.40 7.24
C ILE A 403 29.84 -2.37 6.36
N ILE A 404 30.96 -2.88 6.87
CA ILE A 404 31.82 -3.83 6.15
C ILE A 404 31.85 -5.14 6.95
N GLY A 405 31.37 -6.22 6.33
CA GLY A 405 31.46 -7.57 6.86
C GLY A 405 32.85 -8.15 6.64
N ILE A 406 33.53 -8.56 7.71
CA ILE A 406 34.93 -9.03 7.65
C ILE A 406 35.13 -10.54 7.87
N GLN A 407 34.08 -11.28 8.23
CA GLN A 407 34.16 -12.69 8.67
C GLN A 407 35.08 -13.59 7.83
N THR A 408 35.03 -13.47 6.50
CA THR A 408 35.84 -14.30 5.58
C THR A 408 36.84 -13.49 4.78
N MET A 409 37.05 -12.22 5.15
CA MET A 409 38.02 -11.33 4.52
C MET A 409 39.41 -11.56 5.15
N PRO A 410 40.49 -11.69 4.37
CA PRO A 410 41.84 -11.73 4.92
C PRO A 410 42.18 -10.43 5.66
N ASP A 411 42.76 -10.52 6.86
CA ASP A 411 43.05 -9.34 7.70
C ASP A 411 43.91 -8.30 6.97
N ALA A 412 44.92 -8.76 6.22
CA ALA A 412 45.81 -7.91 5.43
C ALA A 412 45.11 -7.10 4.31
N ASP A 413 43.89 -7.47 3.96
CA ASP A 413 43.12 -6.83 2.89
C ASP A 413 42.13 -5.78 3.43
N ILE A 414 41.79 -5.84 4.73
CA ILE A 414 40.75 -5.00 5.36
C ILE A 414 41.08 -3.51 5.21
N ALA A 415 42.34 -3.12 5.41
CA ALA A 415 42.76 -1.72 5.33
C ALA A 415 42.56 -1.13 3.92
N MET A 416 43.01 -1.85 2.88
CA MET A 416 42.87 -1.41 1.49
C MET A 416 41.41 -1.42 1.04
N VAL A 417 40.64 -2.46 1.39
CA VAL A 417 39.18 -2.50 1.12
C VAL A 417 38.49 -1.31 1.76
N THR A 418 38.78 -1.01 3.02
CA THR A 418 38.18 0.10 3.74
C THR A 418 38.50 1.43 3.07
N ARG A 419 39.76 1.65 2.67
CA ARG A 419 40.18 2.88 1.99
C ARG A 419 39.45 3.04 0.65
N ILE A 420 39.43 1.99 -0.18
CA ILE A 420 38.69 1.98 -1.46
C ILE A 420 37.21 2.32 -1.23
N MET A 421 36.57 1.62 -0.28
CA MET A 421 35.14 1.80 -0.04
C MET A 421 34.84 3.21 0.45
N LYS A 422 35.61 3.75 1.40
CA LYS A 422 35.47 5.11 1.91
C LYS A 422 35.58 6.16 0.80
N GLU A 423 36.57 6.01 -0.09
CA GLU A 423 36.80 6.95 -1.18
C GLU A 423 35.84 6.76 -2.37
N SER A 424 35.21 5.59 -2.51
CA SER A 424 34.30 5.31 -3.63
C SER A 424 32.97 6.07 -3.55
N PHE A 425 32.48 6.35 -2.33
CA PHE A 425 31.22 7.07 -2.11
C PHE A 425 31.42 8.58 -2.10
N GLY A 426 30.32 9.33 -2.21
CA GLY A 426 30.34 10.80 -2.17
C GLY A 426 30.73 11.33 -0.79
N SER A 427 30.15 10.77 0.27
CA SER A 427 30.60 10.98 1.64
C SER A 427 30.24 9.78 2.52
N VAL A 428 31.04 9.53 3.55
CA VAL A 428 30.79 8.50 4.57
C VAL A 428 31.09 9.09 5.94
N GLU A 429 30.06 9.23 6.79
CA GLU A 429 30.23 9.78 8.14
C GLU A 429 30.87 8.77 9.09
N LYS A 430 30.42 7.52 9.03
CA LYS A 430 30.89 6.43 9.91
C LYS A 430 31.13 5.15 9.14
N ILE A 431 32.23 4.46 9.47
CA ILE A 431 32.51 3.10 9.01
C ILE A 431 32.40 2.16 10.21
N SER A 432 31.64 1.07 10.04
CA SER A 432 31.39 0.07 11.06
C SER A 432 31.81 -1.30 10.54
N PHE A 433 32.52 -2.07 11.37
CA PHE A 433 32.97 -3.41 11.01
C PHE A 433 32.13 -4.45 11.71
N VAL A 434 31.76 -5.48 10.97
CA VAL A 434 30.84 -6.51 11.44
C VAL A 434 31.44 -7.88 11.19
N ASP A 435 31.33 -8.72 12.21
CA ASP A 435 31.66 -10.14 12.14
C ASP A 435 30.38 -10.95 12.30
N ASP A 436 30.01 -11.67 11.26
CA ASP A 436 28.87 -12.58 11.29
C ASP A 436 29.36 -13.93 11.83
N PHE A 437 28.71 -14.47 12.85
CA PHE A 437 29.03 -15.78 13.40
C PHE A 437 28.16 -16.87 12.75
N LEU A 438 28.65 -18.11 12.80
CA LEU A 438 27.96 -19.30 12.24
C LEU A 438 26.61 -19.58 12.92
N ASP A 439 26.37 -19.05 14.11
CA ASP A 439 25.10 -19.12 14.84
C ASP A 439 24.06 -18.11 14.33
N GLY A 440 24.41 -17.29 13.32
CA GLY A 440 23.56 -16.24 12.77
C GLY A 440 23.54 -14.97 13.59
N THR A 441 24.41 -14.84 14.60
CA THR A 441 24.60 -13.58 15.33
C THR A 441 25.58 -12.68 14.61
N THR A 442 25.25 -11.39 14.55
CA THR A 442 26.06 -10.36 13.92
C THR A 442 26.66 -9.50 15.04
N LYS A 443 27.99 -9.47 15.15
CA LYS A 443 28.69 -8.68 16.17
C LYS A 443 29.37 -7.48 15.54
N LEU A 444 29.10 -6.30 16.09
CA LEU A 444 29.86 -5.09 15.78
C LEU A 444 31.24 -5.21 16.43
N LEU A 445 32.29 -5.01 15.63
CA LEU A 445 33.66 -5.02 16.10
C LEU A 445 34.04 -3.65 16.65
N ASP A 446 34.79 -3.68 17.74
CA ASP A 446 35.35 -2.47 18.33
C ASP A 446 36.64 -2.08 17.60
N SER A 447 36.97 -0.79 17.64
CA SER A 447 38.21 -0.20 17.14
C SER A 447 39.49 -0.84 17.70
N ALA A 448 39.41 -1.52 18.84
CA ALA A 448 40.51 -2.26 19.45
C ALA A 448 40.68 -3.70 18.94
N ASP A 449 39.85 -4.18 18.01
CA ASP A 449 40.01 -5.51 17.41
C ASP A 449 41.34 -5.57 16.63
N PRO A 450 42.20 -6.57 16.89
CA PRO A 450 43.53 -6.66 16.26
C PRO A 450 43.46 -6.78 14.73
N ARG A 451 42.36 -7.30 14.17
CA ARG A 451 42.19 -7.39 12.71
C ARG A 451 41.97 -6.04 12.05
N LEU A 452 41.58 -5.02 12.83
CA LEU A 452 41.41 -3.65 12.37
C LEU A 452 42.70 -2.82 12.53
N GLU A 453 43.79 -3.44 12.99
CA GLU A 453 45.09 -2.80 13.08
C GLU A 453 45.57 -2.37 11.67
N GLY A 454 45.84 -1.09 11.50
CA GLY A 454 46.26 -0.51 10.21
C GLY A 454 45.12 0.04 9.34
N VAL A 455 43.86 -0.15 9.72
CA VAL A 455 42.74 0.51 9.03
C VAL A 455 42.87 2.03 9.13
N GLY A 456 42.91 2.71 7.97
CA GLY A 456 43.09 4.16 7.88
C GLY A 456 44.54 4.64 8.01
N LYS A 457 45.52 3.73 7.99
CA LYS A 457 46.96 4.05 7.97
C LYS A 457 47.61 3.52 6.69
N GLY A 458 48.73 4.13 6.30
CA GLY A 458 49.54 3.72 5.15
C GLY A 458 49.17 4.45 3.86
N SER A 459 50.16 4.69 3.01
CA SER A 459 50.00 5.36 1.72
C SER A 459 49.38 4.41 0.68
N TRP A 460 48.86 4.97 -0.42
CA TRP A 460 48.42 4.14 -1.56
C TRP A 460 49.55 3.31 -2.14
N ARG A 461 50.80 3.80 -2.07
CA ARG A 461 52.02 3.09 -2.44
C ARG A 461 52.21 1.85 -1.59
N ASP A 462 52.22 2.00 -0.26
CA ASP A 462 52.41 0.88 0.67
C ASP A 462 51.33 -0.20 0.48
N MET A 463 50.08 0.22 0.35
CA MET A 463 48.96 -0.71 0.14
C MET A 463 49.07 -1.45 -1.20
N THR A 464 49.42 -0.73 -2.27
CA THR A 464 49.57 -1.29 -3.62
C THR A 464 50.77 -2.23 -3.72
N SER A 465 51.94 -1.83 -3.21
CA SER A 465 53.13 -2.67 -3.16
C SER A 465 52.86 -3.94 -2.36
N GLY A 466 52.28 -3.80 -1.17
CA GLY A 466 51.89 -4.94 -0.34
C GLY A 466 50.87 -5.86 -1.03
N TYR A 467 49.90 -5.31 -1.77
CA TYR A 467 48.97 -6.10 -2.57
C TYR A 467 49.70 -6.92 -3.65
N VAL A 468 50.56 -6.28 -4.44
CA VAL A 468 51.30 -6.95 -5.52
C VAL A 468 52.23 -8.03 -4.96
N GLU A 469 53.01 -7.73 -3.92
CA GLU A 469 53.95 -8.66 -3.28
C GLU A 469 53.22 -9.92 -2.77
N ARG A 470 52.12 -9.74 -2.02
CA ARG A 470 51.34 -10.86 -1.45
C ARG A 470 50.78 -11.78 -2.53
N TYR A 471 50.16 -11.22 -3.56
CA TYR A 471 49.48 -11.99 -4.60
C TYR A 471 50.41 -12.49 -5.71
N LYS A 472 51.62 -11.91 -5.86
CA LYS A 472 52.71 -12.50 -6.66
C LYS A 472 53.24 -13.78 -6.04
N ARG A 473 53.45 -13.79 -4.71
CA ARG A 473 53.97 -14.96 -3.98
C ARG A 473 53.01 -16.15 -3.97
N GLN A 474 51.71 -15.91 -4.14
CA GLN A 474 50.70 -16.98 -4.23
C GLN A 474 50.67 -17.59 -5.63
N VAL A 475 51.18 -18.82 -5.75
CA VAL A 475 51.26 -19.57 -7.00
C VAL A 475 49.86 -19.68 -7.65
N GLY A 476 49.75 -19.20 -8.89
CA GLY A 476 48.51 -19.26 -9.69
C GLY A 476 47.46 -18.18 -9.39
N TRP A 477 47.65 -17.36 -8.35
CA TRP A 477 46.68 -16.31 -7.98
C TRP A 477 46.93 -14.96 -8.69
N HIS A 478 48.16 -14.68 -9.10
CA HIS A 478 48.50 -13.45 -9.84
C HIS A 478 47.60 -13.20 -11.06
N ASN A 479 47.26 -14.26 -11.81
CA ASN A 479 46.38 -14.19 -12.98
C ASN A 479 44.94 -13.75 -12.69
N TYR A 480 44.53 -13.71 -11.42
CA TYR A 480 43.21 -13.22 -11.02
C TYR A 480 43.25 -11.77 -10.54
N HIS A 481 44.42 -11.30 -10.08
CA HIS A 481 44.55 -10.07 -9.29
C HIS A 481 45.09 -8.87 -10.07
N PHE A 482 45.97 -9.09 -11.04
CA PHE A 482 46.58 -8.04 -11.86
C PHE A 482 46.99 -8.58 -13.23
N GLY A 483 47.27 -7.67 -14.17
CA GLY A 483 47.69 -8.00 -15.52
C GLY A 483 49.05 -8.69 -15.58
N LEU A 484 49.31 -9.41 -16.68
CA LEU A 484 50.58 -10.13 -16.89
C LEU A 484 51.79 -9.20 -16.87
N GLU A 485 51.63 -7.94 -17.31
CA GLU A 485 52.70 -6.95 -17.24
C GLU A 485 53.15 -6.70 -15.80
N VAL A 486 52.20 -6.48 -14.88
CA VAL A 486 52.47 -6.27 -13.46
C VAL A 486 53.06 -7.52 -12.82
N ALA A 487 52.60 -8.70 -13.24
CA ALA A 487 53.13 -9.98 -12.77
C ALA A 487 54.63 -10.15 -13.09
N GLY A 488 55.08 -9.63 -14.25
CA GLY A 488 56.48 -9.69 -14.68
C GLY A 488 57.39 -8.57 -14.13
N MET A 489 56.83 -7.50 -13.55
CA MET A 489 57.62 -6.36 -13.06
C MET A 489 58.44 -6.68 -11.82
N THR A 490 59.62 -6.06 -11.70
CA THR A 490 60.37 -6.01 -10.44
C THR A 490 59.74 -4.99 -9.47
N GLU A 491 60.12 -5.02 -8.20
CA GLU A 491 59.67 -4.02 -7.21
C GLU A 491 60.12 -2.61 -7.61
N GLU A 492 61.35 -2.46 -8.10
CA GLU A 492 61.90 -1.18 -8.58
C GLU A 492 61.13 -0.61 -9.78
N GLU A 493 60.71 -1.48 -10.71
CA GLU A 493 59.89 -1.07 -11.86
C GLU A 493 58.47 -0.65 -11.45
N LEU A 494 57.90 -1.31 -10.43
CA LEU A 494 56.61 -0.96 -9.86
C LEU A 494 56.67 0.41 -9.18
N ASP A 495 57.69 0.65 -8.35
CA ASP A 495 57.91 1.93 -7.69
C ASP A 495 58.10 3.06 -8.71
N LYS A 496 58.91 2.83 -9.74
CA LYS A 496 59.11 3.81 -10.83
C LYS A 496 57.82 4.16 -11.56
N LYS A 497 56.87 3.22 -11.69
CA LYS A 497 55.54 3.52 -12.26
C LYS A 497 54.69 4.36 -11.31
N MET A 498 54.72 4.08 -10.02
CA MET A 498 54.00 4.88 -9.02
C MET A 498 54.59 6.29 -8.88
N ASP A 499 55.90 6.47 -9.09
CA ASP A 499 56.55 7.77 -9.12
C ASP A 499 56.01 8.71 -10.21
N GLY A 500 55.41 8.15 -11.26
CA GLY A 500 54.71 8.94 -12.29
C GLY A 500 53.52 9.74 -11.74
N GLU A 501 52.91 9.29 -10.64
CA GLU A 501 51.80 9.96 -9.95
C GLU A 501 52.06 9.99 -8.43
N CYS A 502 53.27 10.39 -8.02
CA CYS A 502 53.71 10.34 -6.61
C CYS A 502 52.76 11.06 -5.65
N GLU A 503 52.17 12.21 -6.03
CA GLU A 503 51.21 12.95 -5.21
C GLU A 503 50.00 12.09 -4.81
N PHE A 504 49.52 11.23 -5.71
CA PHE A 504 48.43 10.31 -5.41
C PHE A 504 48.93 9.11 -4.59
N PHE A 505 50.01 8.47 -5.02
CA PHE A 505 50.48 7.23 -4.39
C PHE A 505 51.03 7.43 -2.98
N ASP A 506 51.61 8.59 -2.68
CA ASP A 506 52.19 8.88 -1.37
C ASP A 506 51.16 9.45 -0.37
N SER A 507 49.90 9.62 -0.80
CA SER A 507 48.80 10.18 0.02
C SER A 507 48.14 9.22 1.01
#